data_AF-A0A7C5L0I8-F1
#
_entry.id   AF-A0A7C5L0I8-F1
#
_cell.length_a   1.000
_cell.length_b   1.000
_cell.length_c   1.000
_cell.angle_alpha   90.00
_cell.angle_beta   90.00
_cell.angle_gamma   90.00
#
_symmetry.space_group_name_H-M   'P 1'
#
loop_
_entity.id
_entity.type
_entity.pdbx_description
1 polymer ?
#
loop_
_entity_poly.entity_id
_entity_poly.type
_entity_poly.pdbx_seq_one_letter_code
_entity_poly.pdbx_strand_id
1 'polypeptide(L)'
;MKHAFDIHGSQVVISDELADFSLSFGKEPSLLEQLYRQLWPEEKNPRPSRLAVLTDENTRRHCLPVLREVLHEEFVLLEMPAGEVAKNIDTCRQLWADMLKAGLDR
;
A
#
# COMPACT_ATOMS: atom_id res chain seq x y z
N MET A 1 4.82 18.65 18.06
CA MET A 1 3.98 18.97 16.90
C MET A 1 2.88 17.93 16.83
N LYS A 2 1.63 18.35 17.05
CA LYS A 2 0.45 17.50 16.91
C LYS A 2 -0.09 17.77 15.50
N HIS A 3 0.21 16.91 14.54
CA HIS A 3 -0.49 16.93 13.26
C HIS A 3 -1.86 16.31 13.50
N ALA A 4 -2.92 17.09 13.28
CA ALA A 4 -4.29 16.60 13.32
C ALA A 4 -4.67 16.15 11.91
N PHE A 5 -4.98 14.88 11.76
CA PHE A 5 -5.51 14.29 10.54
C PHE A 5 -7.00 14.09 10.75
N ASP A 6 -7.83 14.85 10.05
CA ASP A 6 -9.30 14.70 10.09
C ASP A 6 -9.80 14.23 8.73
N ILE A 7 -10.47 13.08 8.72
CA ILE A 7 -11.09 12.49 7.53
C ILE A 7 -12.58 12.83 7.55
N HIS A 8 -13.03 13.63 6.58
CA HIS A 8 -14.45 13.93 6.37
C HIS A 8 -14.88 13.41 5.00
N GLY A 9 -15.50 12.22 4.96
CA GLY A 9 -15.95 11.62 3.71
C GLY A 9 -14.77 11.27 2.79
N SER A 10 -14.81 11.73 1.53
CA SER A 10 -13.77 11.46 0.52
C SER A 10 -12.68 12.55 0.43
N GLN A 11 -12.56 13.38 1.47
CA GLN A 11 -11.51 14.38 1.59
C GLN A 11 -10.55 14.06 2.73
N VAL A 12 -9.26 14.17 2.44
CA VAL A 12 -8.17 14.19 3.42
C VAL A 12 -7.65 15.63 3.48
N VAL A 13 -7.77 16.26 4.65
CA VAL A 13 -7.25 17.61 4.89
C VAL A 13 -5.99 17.50 5.73
N ILE A 14 -4.88 18.01 5.19
CA ILE A 14 -3.61 18.13 5.89
C ILE A 14 -3.40 19.62 6.15
N SER A 15 -3.57 20.02 7.41
CA SER A 15 -3.29 21.39 7.85
C SER A 15 -1.89 21.47 8.44
N ASP A 16 -1.07 22.36 7.89
CA ASP A 16 0.20 22.81 8.47
C ASP A 16 0.24 24.35 8.52
N GLU A 17 1.11 24.95 9.34
CA GLU A 17 1.16 26.39 9.67
C GLU A 17 1.35 27.32 8.45
N LEU A 18 1.59 26.77 7.24
CA LEU A 18 1.88 27.54 6.02
C LEU A 18 0.94 27.27 4.83
N ALA A 19 0.04 26.28 4.89
CA ALA A 19 -1.04 26.08 3.90
C ALA A 19 -2.02 24.97 4.32
N ASP A 20 -3.31 25.16 4.03
CA ASP A 20 -4.30 24.09 4.05
C ASP A 20 -4.25 23.31 2.73
N PHE A 21 -3.74 22.08 2.76
CA PHE A 21 -3.79 21.18 1.61
C PHE A 21 -5.01 20.26 1.74
N SER A 22 -5.94 20.33 0.80
CA SER A 22 -7.08 19.41 0.73
C SER A 22 -6.90 18.47 -0.46
N LEU A 23 -6.76 17.18 -0.17
CA LEU A 23 -6.86 16.10 -1.13
C LEU A 23 -8.32 15.66 -1.19
N SER A 24 -8.95 15.79 -2.35
CA SER A 24 -10.28 15.21 -2.59
C SER A 24 -10.13 13.99 -3.49
N PHE A 25 -10.55 12.83 -2.99
CA PHE A 25 -10.71 11.63 -3.79
C PHE A 25 -12.16 11.60 -4.29
N GLY A 26 -12.36 11.77 -5.60
CA GLY A 26 -13.69 11.70 -6.20
C GLY A 26 -14.24 10.27 -6.20
N LYS A 27 -15.52 10.09 -6.57
CA LYS A 27 -16.17 8.80 -6.88
C LYS A 27 -15.51 8.01 -8.04
N GLU A 28 -14.43 8.54 -8.58
CA GLU A 28 -13.55 7.90 -9.56
C GLU A 28 -12.80 6.73 -8.92
N PRO A 29 -12.33 5.72 -9.70
CA PRO A 29 -11.41 4.72 -9.19
C PRO A 29 -10.28 5.39 -8.41
N SER A 30 -9.91 4.85 -7.25
CA SER A 30 -8.84 5.41 -6.42
C SER A 30 -7.57 5.59 -7.27
N LEU A 31 -6.67 6.50 -6.89
CA LEU A 31 -5.39 6.67 -7.59
C LEU A 31 -4.67 5.33 -7.77
N LEU A 32 -4.84 4.42 -6.80
CA LEU A 32 -4.28 3.08 -6.81
C LEU A 32 -4.97 2.17 -7.84
N GLU A 33 -6.29 2.20 -7.95
CA GLU A 33 -7.05 1.49 -8.99
C GLU A 33 -6.74 2.05 -10.39
N GLN A 34 -6.55 3.36 -10.53
CA GLN A 34 -6.12 3.99 -11.78
C GLN A 34 -4.71 3.54 -12.18
N LEU A 35 -3.77 3.57 -11.23
CA LEU A 35 -2.40 3.13 -11.45
C LEU A 35 -2.33 1.63 -11.78
N TYR A 36 -3.10 0.81 -11.07
CA TYR A 36 -3.21 -0.62 -11.34
C TYR A 36 -3.70 -0.87 -12.76
N ARG A 37 -4.80 -0.23 -13.19
CA ARG A 37 -5.32 -0.38 -14.55
C ARG A 37 -4.34 0.05 -15.64
N GLN A 38 -3.52 1.06 -15.37
CA GLN A 38 -2.48 1.51 -16.31
C GLN A 38 -1.32 0.51 -16.41
N LEU A 39 -0.85 -0.02 -15.28
CA LEU A 39 0.30 -0.92 -15.22
C LEU A 39 -0.05 -2.37 -15.52
N TRP A 40 -1.30 -2.78 -15.30
CA TRP A 40 -1.77 -4.15 -15.33
C TRP A 40 -3.12 -4.26 -16.07
N PRO A 41 -3.12 -4.15 -17.41
CA PRO A 41 -4.36 -4.20 -18.18
C PRO A 41 -5.04 -5.56 -18.08
N GLU A 42 -6.32 -5.56 -17.67
CA GLU A 42 -7.13 -6.75 -17.38
C GLU A 42 -7.24 -7.72 -18.57
N GLU A 43 -7.20 -7.18 -19.80
CA GLU A 43 -7.23 -7.97 -21.05
C GLU A 43 -6.06 -8.95 -21.17
N LYS A 44 -4.92 -8.63 -20.54
CA LYS A 44 -3.71 -9.46 -20.57
C LYS A 44 -3.44 -10.14 -19.25
N ASN A 45 -4.00 -9.63 -18.17
CA ASN A 45 -3.75 -10.16 -16.85
C ASN A 45 -5.03 -10.11 -16.01
N PRO A 46 -5.66 -11.25 -15.70
CA PRO A 46 -6.84 -11.28 -14.86
C PRO A 46 -6.53 -10.66 -13.48
N ARG A 47 -7.58 -10.21 -12.79
CA ARG A 47 -7.42 -9.71 -11.43
C ARG A 47 -6.88 -10.81 -10.52
N PRO A 48 -5.89 -10.50 -9.65
CA PRO A 48 -5.38 -11.46 -8.69
C PRO A 48 -6.49 -11.83 -7.70
N SER A 49 -6.46 -13.07 -7.19
CA SER A 49 -7.44 -13.51 -6.19
C SER A 49 -7.20 -12.88 -4.82
N ARG A 50 -5.98 -12.39 -4.57
CA ARG A 50 -5.54 -11.79 -3.32
C ARG A 50 -4.55 -10.65 -3.57
N LEU A 51 -4.67 -9.60 -2.76
CA LEU A 51 -3.69 -8.53 -2.70
C LEU A 51 -2.66 -8.82 -1.60
N ALA A 52 -1.38 -8.59 -1.89
CA ALA A 52 -0.31 -8.61 -0.91
C ALA A 52 0.43 -7.27 -0.90
N VAL A 53 0.73 -6.76 0.29
CA VAL A 53 1.54 -5.56 0.49
C VAL A 53 2.84 -6.00 1.15
N LEU A 54 3.96 -5.81 0.44
CA LEU A 54 5.30 -6.06 0.96
C LEU A 54 5.91 -4.75 1.46
N THR A 55 6.36 -4.73 2.71
CA THR A 55 7.03 -3.58 3.31
C THR A 55 8.36 -3.98 3.93
N ASP A 56 9.28 -3.03 4.09
CA ASP A 56 10.27 -3.15 5.16
C ASP A 56 9.73 -2.56 6.48
N GLU A 57 10.45 -2.74 7.58
CA GLU A 57 10.04 -2.26 8.91
C GLU A 57 9.75 -0.74 8.96
N ASN A 58 10.57 0.06 8.26
CA ASN A 58 10.40 1.51 8.19
C ASN A 58 9.16 1.87 7.38
N THR A 59 8.95 1.22 6.23
CA THR A 59 7.77 1.42 5.36
C THR A 59 6.50 0.99 6.07
N ARG A 60 6.51 -0.13 6.81
CA ARG A 60 5.37 -0.54 7.65
C ARG A 60 5.06 0.52 8.70
N ARG A 61 6.09 1.05 9.37
CA ARG A 61 5.91 2.01 10.46
C ARG A 61 5.38 3.36 9.97
N HIS A 62 5.92 3.86 8.86
CA HIS A 62 5.71 5.26 8.45
C HIS A 62 4.74 5.42 7.27
N CYS A 63 4.66 4.45 6.36
CA CYS A 63 3.90 4.57 5.12
C CYS A 63 2.62 3.74 5.13
N LEU A 64 2.65 2.54 5.71
CA LEU A 64 1.48 1.65 5.74
C LEU A 64 0.23 2.26 6.41
N PRO A 65 0.31 3.07 7.49
CA PRO A 65 -0.87 3.72 8.06
C PRO A 65 -1.60 4.61 7.05
N VAL A 66 -0.84 5.42 6.29
CA VAL A 66 -1.40 6.29 5.24
C VAL A 66 -1.95 5.46 4.09
N LEU A 67 -1.22 4.41 3.67
CA LEU A 67 -1.70 3.52 2.62
C LEU A 67 -3.01 2.84 3.00
N ARG A 68 -3.18 2.39 4.26
CA ARG A 68 -4.41 1.76 4.75
C ARG A 68 -5.64 2.68 4.73
N GLU A 69 -5.45 3.99 4.86
CA GLU A 69 -6.55 4.94 4.78
C GLU A 69 -7.08 5.08 3.34
N VAL A 70 -6.24 4.83 2.34
CA VAL A 70 -6.59 4.93 0.91
C VAL A 70 -6.91 3.56 0.30
N LEU A 71 -6.25 2.51 0.78
CA LEU A 71 -6.43 1.13 0.36
C LEU A 71 -7.58 0.52 1.17
N HIS A 72 -8.79 0.60 0.63
CA HIS A 72 -10.00 0.04 1.23
C HIS A 72 -10.18 -1.48 0.96
N GLU A 73 -9.13 -2.18 0.53
CA GLU A 73 -9.15 -3.61 0.24
C GLU A 73 -8.40 -4.42 1.31
N GLU A 74 -8.86 -5.64 1.58
CA GLU A 74 -8.12 -6.57 2.43
C GLU A 74 -6.85 -7.02 1.70
N PHE A 75 -5.74 -7.09 2.44
CA PHE A 75 -4.46 -7.54 1.91
C PHE A 75 -3.68 -8.39 2.91
N VAL A 76 -2.83 -9.26 2.38
CA VAL A 76 -1.80 -9.96 3.14
C VAL A 76 -0.61 -9.02 3.33
N LEU A 77 -0.23 -8.75 4.58
CA LEU A 77 0.98 -7.99 4.87
C LEU A 77 2.19 -8.94 4.91
N LEU A 78 3.18 -8.68 4.07
CA LEU A 78 4.50 -9.30 4.12
C LEU A 78 5.50 -8.24 4.58
N GLU A 79 6.41 -8.62 5.48
CA GLU A 79 7.41 -7.70 6.02
C GLU A 79 8.81 -8.29 5.91
N MET A 80 9.79 -7.45 5.54
CA MET A 80 11.21 -7.78 5.55
C MET A 80 12.02 -6.80 6.42
N PRO A 81 13.21 -7.18 6.89
CA PRO A 81 14.09 -6.25 7.60
C PRO A 81 14.47 -5.04 6.73
N ALA A 82 14.65 -3.89 7.36
CA ALA A 82 15.02 -2.66 6.64
C ALA A 82 16.48 -2.66 6.17
N GLY A 83 16.71 -2.01 5.02
CA GLY A 83 18.04 -1.72 4.49
C GLY A 83 18.59 -2.72 3.48
N GLU A 84 19.69 -2.32 2.84
CA GLU A 84 20.27 -3.05 1.69
C GLU A 84 20.78 -4.45 2.06
N VAL A 85 21.25 -4.62 3.31
CA VAL A 85 21.76 -5.92 3.80
C VAL A 85 20.70 -7.01 3.71
N ALA A 86 19.42 -6.65 3.80
CA ALA A 86 18.31 -7.58 3.69
C ALA A 86 18.02 -8.00 2.23
N LYS A 87 18.60 -7.35 1.21
CA LYS A 87 18.41 -7.70 -0.21
C LYS A 87 19.32 -8.85 -0.64
N ASN A 88 19.10 -9.99 0.00
CA ASN A 88 19.84 -11.20 -0.28
C ASN A 88 18.87 -12.36 -0.56
N ILE A 89 19.42 -13.45 -1.09
CA ILE A 89 18.63 -14.60 -1.51
C ILE A 89 17.91 -15.30 -0.36
N ASP A 90 18.42 -15.21 0.87
CA ASP A 90 17.80 -15.84 2.03
C ASP A 90 16.53 -15.10 2.45
N THR A 91 16.55 -13.76 2.44
CA THR A 91 15.33 -12.96 2.61
C THR A 91 14.32 -13.26 1.51
N CYS A 92 14.74 -13.36 0.25
CA CYS A 92 13.84 -13.71 -0.85
C CYS A 92 13.20 -15.10 -0.67
N ARG A 93 13.97 -16.09 -0.19
CA ARG A 93 13.45 -17.44 0.11
C ARG A 93 12.42 -17.41 1.23
N GLN A 94 12.68 -16.64 2.28
CA GLN A 94 11.75 -16.49 3.39
C GLN A 94 10.44 -15.84 2.93
N LEU A 95 10.54 -14.70 2.22
CA LEU A 95 9.37 -14.02 1.64
C LEU A 95 8.57 -14.96 0.72
N TRP A 96 9.25 -15.72 -0.14
CA TRP A 96 8.60 -16.70 -1.00
C TRP A 96 7.84 -17.77 -0.20
N ALA A 97 8.43 -18.30 0.87
CA ALA A 97 7.76 -19.25 1.75
C ALA A 97 6.52 -18.64 2.43
N ASP A 98 6.60 -17.38 2.86
CA ASP A 98 5.48 -16.66 3.46
C ASP A 98 4.36 -16.40 2.44
N MET A 99 4.70 -16.07 1.19
CA MET A 99 3.75 -15.95 0.08
C MET A 99 3.00 -17.25 -0.18
N LEU A 100 3.71 -18.39 -0.21
CA LEU A 100 3.12 -19.71 -0.39
C LEU A 100 2.19 -20.08 0.77
N LYS A 101 2.60 -19.80 2.01
CA LYS A 101 1.79 -20.03 3.21
C LYS A 101 0.52 -19.17 3.21
N ALA A 102 0.63 -17.96 2.70
CA ALA A 102 -0.50 -17.05 2.51
C ALA A 102 -1.38 -17.42 1.31
N GLY A 103 -1.04 -18.47 0.54
CA GLY A 103 -1.80 -18.92 -0.61
C GLY A 103 -1.91 -17.86 -1.70
N LEU A 104 -0.85 -17.07 -1.90
CA LEU A 104 -0.79 -16.14 -3.03
C LEU A 104 -0.58 -16.94 -4.32
N ASP A 105 -1.34 -16.57 -5.35
CA ASP A 105 -1.30 -17.16 -6.68
C ASP A 105 -0.68 -16.20 -7.71
N ARG A 106 -0.74 -16.59 -8.99
CA ARG A 106 -0.10 -15.90 -10.10
C ARG A 106 -0.97 -14.78 -10.65
#